data_AF-A0A846DML0-F1
#
_entry.id   AF-A0A846DML0-F1
#
_cell.length_a   1.000
_cell.length_b   1.000
_cell.length_c   1.000
_cell.angle_alpha   90.00
_cell.angle_beta   90.00
_cell.angle_gamma   90.00
#
_symmetry.space_group_name_H-M   'P 1'
#
loop_
_entity.id
_entity.type
_entity.pdbx_description
1 polymer ?
#
loop_
_entity_poly.entity_id
_entity_poly.type
_entity_poly.pdbx_seq_one_letter_code
_entity_poly.pdbx_strand_id
1 'polypeptide(L)'
;MNNISIEELEVKIEAGEEIVDQYFDSRTTRVGSPYQMTTRRQQDIVTTALNIPRPMLNELDTMAFELNINRQAVIKMMLRRALDEHYIAKSQLKSEV
;
A
#
# COMPACT_ATOMS: atom_id res chain seq x y z
N MET A 1 7.68 38.16 -21.94
CA MET A 1 7.69 36.90 -22.71
C MET A 1 8.88 36.99 -23.64
N ASN A 2 10.04 36.46 -23.24
CA ASN A 2 11.22 36.47 -24.10
C ASN A 2 11.26 35.14 -24.83
N ASN A 3 10.68 35.11 -26.02
CA ASN A 3 10.80 33.96 -26.92
C ASN A 3 12.17 34.07 -27.58
N ILE A 4 13.14 33.29 -27.09
CA ILE A 4 14.49 33.21 -27.68
C ILE A 4 14.32 32.69 -29.12
N SER A 5 14.94 33.35 -30.11
CA SER A 5 14.90 32.90 -31.52
C SER A 5 15.64 31.56 -31.66
N ILE A 6 15.22 30.71 -32.60
CA ILE A 6 15.86 29.41 -32.87
C ILE A 6 17.35 29.58 -33.17
N GLU A 7 17.74 30.66 -33.84
CA GLU A 7 19.14 30.96 -34.16
C GLU A 7 19.98 31.24 -32.89
N GLU A 8 19.38 31.89 -31.88
CA GLU A 8 20.04 32.12 -30.60
C GLU A 8 20.14 30.84 -29.75
N LEU A 9 19.25 29.86 -29.97
CA LEU A 9 19.32 28.55 -29.32
C LEU A 9 20.47 27.71 -29.90
N GLU A 10 20.65 27.73 -31.21
CA GLU A 10 21.71 26.97 -31.89
C GLU A 10 23.10 27.44 -31.43
N VAL A 11 23.33 28.75 -31.34
CA VAL A 11 24.60 29.32 -30.87
C VAL A 11 24.90 28.93 -29.42
N LYS A 12 23.90 28.87 -28.55
CA LYS A 12 24.07 28.49 -27.14
C LYS A 12 24.31 26.99 -26.95
N ILE A 13 23.66 26.15 -27.76
CA ILE A 13 23.91 24.71 -27.78
C ILE A 13 25.33 24.42 -28.29
N GLU A 14 25.77 25.13 -29.34
CA GLU A 14 27.13 24.98 -29.90
C GLU A 14 28.22 25.48 -28.94
N ALA A 15 27.91 26.49 -28.11
CA ALA A 15 28.76 26.93 -26.99
C ALA A 15 28.79 25.94 -25.80
N GLY A 16 27.99 24.87 -25.83
CA GLY A 16 27.92 23.86 -24.80
C GLY A 16 27.14 24.27 -23.54
N GLU A 17 26.32 25.32 -23.61
CA GLU A 17 25.44 25.72 -22.50
C GLU A 17 24.18 24.85 -22.47
N GLU A 18 23.87 24.24 -21.31
CA GLU A 18 22.63 23.49 -21.13
C GLU A 18 21.44 24.45 -21.13
N ILE A 19 20.62 24.37 -22.20
CA ILE A 19 19.36 25.09 -22.27
C ILE A 19 18.30 24.29 -21.50
N VAL A 20 18.22 24.54 -20.20
CA VAL A 20 17.15 24.01 -19.37
C VAL A 20 15.93 24.89 -19.58
N ASP A 21 14.91 24.35 -20.25
CA ASP A 21 13.59 25.00 -20.36
C ASP A 21 13.06 25.29 -18.94
N GLN A 22 12.31 26.38 -18.75
CA GLN A 22 11.83 26.80 -17.41
C GLN A 22 10.96 25.71 -16.75
N TYR A 23 10.43 24.77 -17.52
CA TYR A 23 9.72 23.58 -17.05
C TYR A 23 10.63 22.51 -16.40
N PHE A 24 11.92 22.48 -16.74
CA PHE A 24 12.90 21.52 -16.24
C PHE A 24 13.89 22.12 -15.23
N ASP A 25 13.78 23.41 -14.90
CA ASP A 25 14.59 24.03 -13.86
C ASP A 25 14.16 23.53 -12.48
N SER A 26 14.92 22.58 -11.94
CA SER A 26 14.76 22.00 -10.60
C SER A 26 14.61 23.01 -9.45
N ARG A 27 14.98 24.30 -9.62
CA ARG A 27 14.82 25.36 -8.62
C ARG A 27 13.45 26.05 -8.68
N THR A 28 12.78 26.03 -9.83
CA THR A 28 11.48 26.69 -10.04
C THR A 28 10.34 25.71 -10.28
N THR A 29 10.64 24.50 -10.76
CA THR A 29 9.66 23.44 -10.90
C THR A 29 9.22 23.02 -9.51
N ARG A 30 7.94 23.27 -9.21
CA ARG A 30 7.22 22.65 -8.10
C ARG A 30 7.00 21.16 -8.44
N VAL A 31 8.08 20.42 -8.70
CA VAL A 31 8.06 18.97 -8.75
C VAL A 31 7.64 18.54 -7.35
N GLY A 32 6.37 18.19 -7.21
CA GLY A 32 5.87 17.60 -5.97
C GLY A 32 6.82 16.47 -5.61
N SER A 33 7.34 16.48 -4.38
CA SER A 33 8.25 15.44 -3.91
C SER A 33 7.69 14.10 -4.34
N PRO A 34 8.48 13.23 -5.01
CA PRO A 34 7.97 11.96 -5.48
C PRO A 34 7.31 11.26 -4.29
N TYR A 35 6.00 11.03 -4.38
CA TYR A 35 5.30 10.28 -3.37
C TYR A 35 5.97 8.91 -3.39
N GLN A 36 6.74 8.59 -2.35
CA GLN A 36 7.18 7.22 -2.17
C GLN A 36 5.90 6.42 -2.11
N MET A 37 5.68 5.56 -3.11
CA MET A 37 4.62 4.56 -3.06
C MET A 37 4.96 3.68 -1.86
N THR A 38 4.50 4.09 -0.66
CA THR A 38 4.42 3.18 0.47
C THR A 38 3.49 2.10 -0.03
N THR A 39 4.06 0.95 -0.29
CA THR A 39 3.31 -0.20 -0.75
C THR A 39 2.22 -0.37 0.30
N ARG A 40 0.94 -0.10 -0.03
CA ARG A 40 -0.22 -0.33 0.84
C ARG A 40 -0.32 -1.78 1.37
N ARG A 41 0.65 -2.63 1.02
CA ARG A 41 0.77 -4.06 1.32
C ARG A 41 1.89 -4.41 2.30
N GLN A 42 2.70 -3.46 2.79
CA GLN A 42 3.47 -3.73 4.01
C GLN A 42 2.53 -3.57 5.20
N GLN A 43 1.69 -4.58 5.40
CA GLN A 43 1.03 -4.75 6.69
C GLN A 43 2.13 -5.00 7.72
N ASP A 44 2.03 -4.35 8.88
CA ASP A 44 2.89 -4.64 10.02
C ASP A 44 2.51 -6.04 10.54
N ILE A 45 3.24 -7.06 10.09
CA ILE A 45 2.97 -8.46 10.42
C ILE A 45 3.77 -8.81 11.68
N VAL A 46 3.06 -8.94 12.80
CA VAL A 46 3.63 -9.45 14.04
C VAL A 46 3.42 -10.97 14.12
N THR A 47 4.47 -11.71 14.46
CA THR A 47 4.37 -13.16 14.72
C THR A 47 4.04 -13.39 16.19
N THR A 48 2.97 -14.15 16.46
CA THR A 48 2.50 -14.43 17.82
C THR A 48 2.49 -15.93 18.09
N ALA A 49 3.01 -16.35 19.24
CA ALA A 49 2.92 -17.73 19.70
C ALA A 49 1.55 -17.97 20.36
N LEU A 50 0.85 -19.02 19.95
CA LEU A 50 -0.47 -19.39 20.46
C LEU A 50 -0.45 -20.85 20.92
N ASN A 51 -1.02 -21.11 22.09
CA ASN A 51 -1.23 -22.47 22.59
C ASN A 51 -2.62 -22.95 22.14
N ILE A 52 -2.65 -23.88 21.19
CA ILE A 52 -3.88 -24.45 20.63
C ILE A 52 -3.93 -25.94 20.97
N PRO A 53 -5.06 -26.47 21.50
CA PRO A 53 -5.23 -27.90 21.71
C PRO A 53 -5.07 -28.69 20.41
N ARG A 54 -4.44 -29.87 20.49
CA ARG A 54 -4.30 -30.78 19.34
C ARG A 54 -5.60 -31.09 18.58
N PRO A 55 -6.76 -31.37 19.23
CA PRO A 55 -7.97 -31.65 18.48
C PRO A 55 -8.41 -30.48 17.60
N MET A 56 -8.32 -29.25 18.11
CA MET A 56 -8.64 -28.04 17.35
C MET A 56 -7.67 -27.82 16.18
N LEU A 57 -6.38 -28.17 16.34
CA LEU A 57 -5.43 -28.12 15.22
C LEU A 57 -5.81 -29.11 14.12
N ASN A 58 -6.24 -30.32 14.47
CA ASN A 58 -6.68 -31.30 13.49
C ASN A 58 -7.90 -30.79 12.71
N GLU A 59 -8.88 -30.20 13.39
CA GLU A 59 -10.06 -29.59 12.76
C GLU A 59 -9.67 -28.47 11.78
N LEU A 60 -8.71 -27.62 12.18
CA LEU A 60 -8.17 -26.56 11.32
C LEU A 60 -7.45 -27.13 10.09
N ASP A 61 -6.71 -28.22 10.24
CA ASP A 61 -6.01 -28.89 9.14
C ASP A 61 -7.00 -29.58 8.18
N THR A 62 -8.07 -30.18 8.69
CA THR A 62 -9.14 -30.73 7.85
C THR A 62 -9.82 -29.62 7.03
N MET A 63 -10.18 -28.50 7.66
CA MET A 63 -10.75 -27.35 6.94
C MET A 63 -9.77 -26.76 5.92
N ALA A 64 -8.48 -26.68 6.26
CA ALA A 64 -7.44 -26.20 5.35
C ALA A 64 -7.33 -27.11 4.11
N PHE A 65 -7.43 -28.43 4.29
CA PHE A 65 -7.43 -29.40 3.20
C PHE A 65 -8.67 -29.27 2.32
N GLU A 66 -9.87 -29.18 2.91
CA GLU A 66 -11.12 -29.04 2.17
C GLU A 66 -11.19 -27.75 1.35
N LEU A 67 -10.69 -26.65 1.90
CA LEU A 67 -10.68 -25.33 1.23
C LEU A 67 -9.46 -25.13 0.32
N ASN A 68 -8.50 -26.07 0.31
CA ASN A 68 -7.22 -25.98 -0.40
C ASN A 68 -6.47 -24.66 -0.13
N ILE A 69 -6.43 -24.25 1.14
CA ILE A 69 -5.73 -23.04 1.59
C ILE A 69 -4.82 -23.36 2.77
N ASN A 70 -3.86 -22.48 3.04
CA ASN A 70 -2.99 -22.61 4.20
C ASN A 70 -3.81 -22.52 5.51
N ARG A 71 -3.49 -23.35 6.51
CA ARG A 71 -4.03 -23.25 7.88
C ARG A 71 -4.00 -21.83 8.44
N GLN A 72 -2.93 -21.07 8.18
CA GLN A 72 -2.84 -19.66 8.60
C GLN A 72 -3.93 -18.79 7.96
N ALA A 73 -4.30 -19.05 6.71
CA ALA A 73 -5.38 -18.34 6.03
C ALA A 73 -6.75 -18.70 6.62
N VAL A 74 -6.97 -19.97 6.97
CA VAL A 74 -8.18 -20.42 7.69
C VAL A 74 -8.31 -19.67 9.01
N ILE A 75 -7.25 -19.64 9.82
CA ILE A 75 -7.23 -18.93 11.10
C ILE A 75 -7.53 -17.44 10.91
N LYS A 76 -6.88 -16.78 9.94
CA LYS A 76 -7.12 -15.36 9.63
C LYS A 76 -8.56 -15.10 9.21
N MET A 77 -9.12 -15.96 8.37
CA MET A 77 -10.50 -15.86 7.90
C MET A 77 -11.49 -16.00 9.06
N MET A 78 -11.35 -17.05 9.88
CA MET A 78 -12.23 -17.29 11.02
C MET A 78 -12.15 -16.16 12.04
N LEU A 79 -10.94 -15.71 12.37
CA LEU A 79 -10.73 -14.58 13.29
C LEU A 79 -11.37 -13.30 12.75
N ARG A 80 -11.19 -13.02 11.46
CA ARG A 80 -11.78 -11.83 10.82
C ARG A 80 -13.30 -11.88 10.89
N ARG A 81 -13.90 -13.02 10.55
CA ARG A 81 -15.34 -13.24 10.62
C ARG A 81 -15.89 -13.01 12.04
N ALA A 82 -15.26 -13.61 13.05
CA ALA A 82 -15.69 -13.45 14.45
C ALA A 82 -15.59 -11.99 14.94
N LEU A 83 -14.52 -11.27 14.54
CA LEU A 83 -14.38 -9.86 14.86
C LEU A 83 -15.45 -9.02 14.16
N ASP A 84 -15.72 -9.28 12.88
CA ASP A 84 -16.73 -8.56 12.11
C ASP A 84 -18.13 -8.79 12.69
N GLU A 85 -18.48 -10.03 13.05
CA GLU A 85 -19.74 -10.36 13.74
C GLU A 85 -19.87 -9.60 15.08
N HIS A 86 -18.80 -9.57 15.87
CA HIS A 86 -18.77 -8.81 17.13
C HIS A 86 -18.94 -7.30 16.92
N TYR A 87 -18.26 -6.72 15.91
CA TYR A 87 -18.40 -5.29 15.62
C TYR A 87 -19.80 -4.93 15.12
N ILE A 88 -20.43 -5.78 14.31
CA ILE A 88 -21.81 -5.59 13.86
C ILE A 88 -22.75 -5.60 15.06
N ALA A 89 -22.66 -6.60 15.94
CA ALA A 89 -23.49 -6.70 17.14
C ALA A 89 -23.32 -5.49 18.06
N LYS A 90 -22.08 -5.03 18.26
CA LYS A 90 -21.78 -3.84 19.06
C LYS A 90 -22.33 -2.56 18.44
N SER A 91 -22.30 -2.44 17.11
CA SER A 91 -22.84 -1.28 16.40
C SER A 91 -24.37 -1.23 16.52
N GLN A 92 -25.04 -2.37 16.41
CA GLN A 92 -26.49 -2.48 16.57
C GLN A 92 -26.94 -2.11 17.99
N LEU A 93 -26.22 -2.59 19.01
CA LEU A 93 -26.48 -2.22 20.40
C LEU A 93 -26.35 -0.71 20.64
N LYS A 94 -25.41 -0.04 19.95
CA LYS A 94 -25.20 1.41 20.09
C LYS A 94 -26.25 2.25 19.36
N SER A 95 -26.90 1.70 18.32
CA SER A 95 -27.97 2.41 17.60
C SER A 95 -29.34 2.31 18.29
N GLU A 96 -29.50 1.40 19.24
CA GLU A 96 -30.73 1.20 20.02
C GLU A 96 -30.77 2.01 21.34
N VAL A 97 -29.68 2.72 21.66
CA VAL A 97 -29.55 3.62 22.83
C VAL A 97 -29.50 5.06 22.37
#